data_AF-A0A6B2CN01-F1
#
_entry.id   AF-A0A6B2CN01-F1
#
_cell.length_a   1.000
_cell.length_b   1.000
_cell.length_c   1.000
_cell.angle_alpha   90.00
_cell.angle_beta   90.00
_cell.angle_gamma   90.00
#
_symmetry.space_group_name_H-M   'P 1'
#
loop_
_entity.id
_entity.type
_entity.pdbx_description
1 polymer ?
#
loop_
_entity_poly.entity_id
_entity_poly.type
_entity_poly.pdbx_seq_one_letter_code
_entity_poly.pdbx_strand_id
1 'polypeptide(L)'
;RLTEEFKGKGAKEDEARRRALGCVSTEYQPGGANVRYDVYVKDKDVNGDCGSMSDLVVEVETLYGTGTALHKVLDTIESRVNAGADRLWVVVPNPQAVIYLPQLLRLERYVRKLERFKGKEIEFYTLDVKGGAPVRLVEVARRLLDEWRRLKGEPAGGAEEGVTPAQ
;
A
#
# COMPACT_ATOMS: atom_id res chain seq x y z
N ARG A 1 14.61 -0.41 -2.99
CA ARG A 1 15.20 -1.56 -2.25
C ARG A 1 16.22 -2.32 -3.11
N LEU A 2 15.85 -2.85 -4.28
CA LEU A 2 16.79 -3.54 -5.19
C LEU A 2 17.97 -2.68 -5.64
N THR A 3 17.74 -1.42 -6.01
CA THR A 3 18.82 -0.48 -6.36
C THR A 3 19.86 -0.36 -5.27
N GLU A 4 19.44 -0.19 -4.00
CA GLU A 4 20.35 -0.09 -2.86
C GLU A 4 21.06 -1.42 -2.58
N GLU A 5 20.39 -2.56 -2.78
CA GLU A 5 21.01 -3.88 -2.66
C GLU A 5 22.13 -4.07 -3.69
N PHE A 6 21.89 -3.71 -4.95
CA PHE A 6 22.91 -3.80 -6.00
C PHE A 6 24.07 -2.80 -5.78
N LYS A 7 23.79 -1.60 -5.28
CA LYS A 7 24.84 -0.66 -4.84
C LYS A 7 25.69 -1.25 -3.71
N GLY A 8 25.06 -1.92 -2.74
CA GLY A 8 25.75 -2.63 -1.67
C GLY A 8 26.64 -3.78 -2.17
N LYS A 9 26.31 -4.36 -3.33
CA LYS A 9 27.13 -5.36 -4.04
C LYS A 9 28.18 -4.76 -5.00
N GLY A 10 28.38 -3.44 -4.97
CA GLY A 10 29.43 -2.73 -5.72
C GLY A 10 29.01 -2.18 -7.09
N ALA A 11 27.73 -2.27 -7.48
CA ALA A 11 27.27 -1.65 -8.72
C ALA A 11 27.21 -0.11 -8.59
N LYS A 12 27.55 0.60 -9.67
CA LYS A 12 27.34 2.05 -9.75
C LYS A 12 25.84 2.37 -9.77
N GLU A 13 25.44 3.58 -9.36
CA GLU A 13 24.03 3.96 -9.21
C GLU A 13 23.17 3.70 -10.47
N ASP A 14 23.63 4.17 -11.64
CA ASP A 14 22.89 3.98 -12.90
C ASP A 14 22.79 2.50 -13.31
N GLU A 15 23.85 1.74 -13.06
CA GLU A 15 23.89 0.30 -13.32
C GLU A 15 22.94 -0.45 -12.38
N ALA A 16 22.99 -0.14 -11.09
CA ALA A 16 22.12 -0.71 -10.06
C ALA A 16 20.64 -0.43 -10.37
N ARG A 17 20.32 0.79 -10.80
CA ARG A 17 18.95 1.16 -11.19
C ARG A 17 18.51 0.40 -12.44
N ARG A 18 19.36 0.31 -13.47
CA ARG A 18 19.05 -0.44 -14.69
C ARG A 18 18.83 -1.92 -14.40
N ARG A 19 19.67 -2.53 -13.57
CA ARG A 19 19.52 -3.92 -13.11
C ARG A 19 18.24 -4.13 -12.33
N ALA A 20 17.93 -3.24 -11.39
CA ALA A 20 16.68 -3.29 -10.62
C ALA A 20 15.44 -3.22 -11.53
N LEU A 21 15.45 -2.38 -12.57
CA LEU A 21 14.36 -2.30 -13.53
C LEU A 21 14.25 -3.58 -14.39
N GLY A 22 15.37 -4.22 -14.76
CA GLY A 22 15.36 -5.48 -15.52
C GLY A 22 14.72 -6.66 -14.78
N CYS A 23 14.79 -6.64 -13.45
CA CYS A 23 14.18 -7.63 -12.56
C CYS A 23 12.65 -7.52 -12.44
N VAL A 24 12.08 -6.37 -12.82
CA VAL A 24 10.65 -6.10 -12.66
C VAL A 24 9.93 -6.34 -13.98
N SER A 25 8.74 -6.92 -13.91
CA SER A 25 7.82 -7.02 -15.04
C SER A 25 6.44 -6.57 -14.60
N THR A 26 5.81 -5.73 -15.41
CA THR A 26 4.43 -5.32 -15.22
C THR A 26 3.52 -6.22 -16.04
N GLU A 27 2.28 -6.41 -15.61
CA GLU A 27 1.30 -7.22 -16.34
C GLU A 27 1.79 -8.66 -16.61
N TYR A 28 2.50 -9.25 -15.65
CA TYR A 28 3.09 -10.57 -15.80
C TYR A 28 2.03 -11.67 -15.70
N GLN A 29 1.98 -12.57 -16.67
CA GLN A 29 1.09 -13.73 -16.65
C GLN A 29 1.92 -15.00 -16.41
N PRO A 30 1.77 -15.68 -15.25
CA PRO A 30 2.44 -16.95 -15.02
C PRO A 30 1.88 -18.02 -15.96
N GLY A 31 2.77 -18.87 -16.47
CA GLY A 31 2.44 -19.88 -17.48
C GLY A 31 1.31 -20.80 -17.00
N GLY A 32 0.26 -20.94 -17.80
CA GLY A 32 -0.88 -21.81 -17.53
C GLY A 32 -1.92 -21.26 -16.56
N ALA A 33 -1.69 -20.10 -15.94
CA ALA A 33 -2.69 -19.45 -15.09
C ALA A 33 -3.53 -18.44 -15.88
N ASN A 34 -4.82 -18.35 -15.53
CA ASN A 34 -5.73 -17.32 -16.05
C ASN A 34 -5.74 -16.07 -15.15
N VAL A 35 -4.56 -15.65 -14.69
CA VAL A 35 -4.38 -14.44 -13.87
C VAL A 35 -3.22 -13.63 -14.42
N ARG A 36 -3.28 -12.32 -14.24
CA ARG A 36 -2.22 -11.39 -14.61
C ARG A 36 -1.87 -10.58 -13.38
N TYR A 37 -0.60 -10.62 -13.01
CA TYR A 37 -0.04 -9.85 -11.90
C TYR A 37 0.26 -8.43 -12.36
N ASP A 38 -0.10 -7.44 -11.56
CA ASP A 38 0.22 -6.03 -11.88
C ASP A 38 1.73 -5.81 -11.95
N VAL A 39 2.46 -6.35 -10.96
CA VAL A 39 3.92 -6.34 -10.92
C VAL A 39 4.45 -7.68 -10.41
N TYR A 40 5.48 -8.19 -11.06
CA TYR A 40 6.23 -9.38 -10.65
C TYR A 40 7.73 -9.08 -10.65
N VAL A 41 8.41 -9.55 -9.60
CA VAL A 41 9.87 -9.54 -9.52
C VAL A 41 10.38 -10.95 -9.84
N LYS A 42 11.14 -11.06 -10.92
CA LYS A 42 11.71 -12.33 -11.38
C LYS A 42 12.65 -12.90 -10.32
N ASP A 43 12.79 -14.22 -10.24
CA ASP A 43 13.82 -14.85 -9.43
C ASP A 43 15.23 -14.64 -10.02
N LYS A 44 15.44 -15.21 -11.21
CA LYS A 44 16.69 -15.08 -11.96
C LYS A 44 16.39 -14.82 -13.42
N ASP A 45 17.21 -13.98 -14.03
CA ASP A 45 17.24 -13.83 -15.48
C ASP A 45 18.64 -14.02 -16.05
N VAL A 46 18.78 -13.83 -17.36
CA VAL A 46 20.05 -13.91 -18.07
C VAL A 46 21.09 -12.91 -17.55
N ASN A 47 20.66 -11.86 -16.84
CA ASN A 47 21.48 -10.81 -16.26
C ASN A 47 21.79 -11.03 -14.78
N GLY A 48 21.31 -12.12 -14.17
CA GLY A 48 21.67 -12.59 -12.84
C GLY A 48 20.49 -12.73 -11.86
N ASP A 49 20.84 -12.83 -10.58
CA ASP A 49 19.90 -12.94 -9.46
C ASP A 49 19.26 -11.59 -9.12
N CYS A 50 17.94 -11.57 -9.00
CA CYS A 50 17.14 -10.40 -8.65
C CYS A 50 16.97 -10.17 -7.14
N GLY A 51 17.69 -10.96 -6.33
CA GLY A 51 18.02 -10.65 -4.94
C GLY A 51 16.86 -10.85 -3.97
N SER A 52 16.83 -10.07 -2.89
CA SER A 52 15.92 -10.32 -1.77
C SER A 52 14.42 -10.20 -2.09
N MET A 53 14.08 -9.62 -3.25
CA MET A 53 12.70 -9.39 -3.70
C MET A 53 12.25 -10.41 -4.75
N SER A 54 13.07 -11.42 -5.07
CA SER A 54 12.72 -12.50 -5.99
C SER A 54 11.38 -13.15 -5.66
N ASP A 55 10.64 -13.48 -6.71
CA ASP A 55 9.29 -14.05 -6.70
C ASP A 55 8.20 -13.23 -6.01
N LEU A 56 8.46 -11.94 -5.76
CA LEU A 56 7.46 -11.05 -5.22
C LEU A 56 6.41 -10.68 -6.27
N VAL A 57 5.15 -10.89 -5.92
CA VAL A 57 3.97 -10.39 -6.64
C VAL A 57 3.46 -9.15 -5.92
N VAL A 58 3.15 -8.09 -6.67
CA VAL A 58 2.48 -6.89 -6.16
C VAL A 58 1.20 -6.67 -6.94
N GLU A 59 0.08 -6.52 -6.22
CA GLU A 59 -1.25 -6.22 -6.77
C GLU A 59 -1.69 -4.85 -6.25
N VAL A 60 -2.13 -3.96 -7.14
CA VAL A 60 -2.65 -2.64 -6.79
C VAL A 60 -4.17 -2.69 -6.77
N GLU A 61 -4.73 -2.89 -5.59
CA GLU A 61 -6.15 -3.13 -5.44
C GLU A 61 -6.97 -1.85 -5.25
N THR A 62 -7.72 -1.50 -6.29
CA THR A 62 -8.71 -0.42 -6.26
C THR A 62 -10.05 -0.92 -5.72
N LEU A 63 -10.56 -0.27 -4.68
CA LEU A 63 -11.78 -0.68 -3.96
C LEU A 63 -13.04 0.13 -4.33
N TYR A 64 -13.00 0.93 -5.40
CA TYR A 64 -14.16 1.70 -5.87
C TYR A 64 -15.02 0.86 -6.82
N GLY A 65 -16.33 1.15 -6.87
CA GLY A 65 -17.24 0.51 -7.83
C GLY A 65 -17.53 -0.97 -7.57
N THR A 66 -17.05 -1.52 -6.46
CA THR A 66 -17.29 -2.91 -6.05
C THR A 66 -18.28 -2.94 -4.89
N GLY A 67 -19.38 -3.70 -5.03
CA GLY A 67 -20.41 -3.82 -3.99
C GLY A 67 -19.87 -4.37 -2.66
N THR A 68 -18.75 -5.09 -2.69
CA THR A 68 -18.13 -5.74 -1.53
C THR A 68 -16.59 -5.61 -1.54
N ALA A 69 -16.06 -4.42 -1.22
CA ALA A 69 -14.62 -4.11 -1.25
C ALA A 69 -13.69 -5.18 -0.62
N LEU A 70 -14.07 -5.78 0.51
CA LEU A 70 -13.23 -6.80 1.17
C LEU A 70 -13.25 -8.16 0.47
N HIS A 71 -14.38 -8.52 -0.14
CA HIS A 71 -14.48 -9.78 -0.87
C HIS A 71 -13.58 -9.72 -2.11
N LYS A 72 -13.57 -8.57 -2.81
CA LYS A 72 -12.63 -8.33 -3.91
C LYS A 72 -11.17 -8.58 -3.48
N VAL A 73 -10.74 -8.00 -2.36
CA VAL A 73 -9.36 -8.17 -1.89
C VAL A 73 -9.07 -9.63 -1.55
N LEU A 74 -10.00 -10.33 -0.92
CA LEU A 74 -9.86 -11.75 -0.62
C LEU A 74 -9.78 -12.59 -1.89
N ASP A 75 -10.64 -12.32 -2.88
CA ASP A 75 -10.66 -12.99 -4.18
C ASP A 75 -9.34 -12.79 -4.92
N THR A 76 -8.77 -11.58 -4.88
CA THR A 76 -7.42 -11.31 -5.40
C THR A 76 -6.38 -12.19 -4.68
N ILE A 77 -6.35 -12.19 -3.36
CA ILE A 77 -5.38 -13.02 -2.61
C ILE A 77 -5.53 -14.49 -2.97
N GLU A 78 -6.75 -15.03 -2.96
CA GLU A 78 -7.02 -16.43 -3.32
C GLU A 78 -6.57 -16.73 -4.75
N SER A 79 -6.94 -15.88 -5.70
CA SER A 79 -6.58 -16.00 -7.11
C SER A 79 -5.06 -16.05 -7.33
N ARG A 80 -4.30 -15.18 -6.65
CA ARG A 80 -2.84 -15.07 -6.83
C ARG A 80 -2.11 -16.23 -6.13
N VAL A 81 -2.52 -16.58 -4.92
CA VAL A 81 -1.94 -17.73 -4.20
C VAL A 81 -2.22 -19.04 -4.95
N ASN A 82 -3.43 -19.23 -5.48
CA ASN A 82 -3.76 -20.40 -6.30
C ASN A 82 -2.99 -20.46 -7.61
N ALA A 83 -2.52 -19.31 -8.12
CA ALA A 83 -1.64 -19.22 -9.28
C ALA A 83 -0.14 -19.37 -8.93
N GLY A 84 0.19 -19.65 -7.66
CA GLY A 84 1.55 -19.92 -7.20
C GLY A 84 2.28 -18.73 -6.59
N ALA A 85 1.59 -17.63 -6.27
CA ALA A 85 2.20 -16.52 -5.55
C ALA A 85 2.46 -16.88 -4.08
N ASP A 86 3.73 -17.05 -3.74
CA ASP A 86 4.16 -17.35 -2.36
C ASP A 86 4.45 -16.10 -1.54
N ARG A 87 4.80 -15.00 -2.22
CA ARG A 87 5.05 -13.68 -1.66
C ARG A 87 4.18 -12.67 -2.37
N LEU A 88 3.21 -12.11 -1.66
CA LEU A 88 2.18 -11.25 -2.22
C LEU A 88 2.04 -9.96 -1.42
N TRP A 89 2.22 -8.84 -2.11
CA TRP A 89 1.93 -7.51 -1.59
C TRP A 89 0.63 -7.00 -2.18
N VAL A 90 -0.35 -6.74 -1.33
CA VAL A 90 -1.61 -6.08 -1.72
C VAL A 90 -1.49 -4.61 -1.39
N VAL A 91 -1.37 -3.77 -2.41
CA VAL A 91 -1.24 -2.31 -2.27
C VAL A 91 -2.61 -1.66 -2.49
N VAL A 92 -3.19 -1.10 -1.43
CA VAL A 92 -4.44 -0.35 -1.52
C VAL A 92 -4.15 1.16 -1.58
N PRO A 93 -4.63 1.90 -2.59
CA PRO A 93 -4.44 3.35 -2.67
C PRO A 93 -5.02 4.11 -1.48
N ASN A 94 -4.37 5.20 -1.10
CA ASN A 94 -4.59 5.90 0.18
C ASN A 94 -6.04 6.25 0.51
N PRO A 95 -6.86 6.84 -0.39
CA PRO A 95 -8.24 7.17 -0.05
C PRO A 95 -9.03 5.94 0.39
N GLN A 96 -8.84 4.82 -0.29
CA GLN A 96 -9.55 3.57 -0.03
C GLN A 96 -8.96 2.83 1.18
N ALA A 97 -7.64 2.81 1.32
CA ALA A 97 -6.96 2.21 2.45
C ALA A 97 -7.41 2.86 3.76
N VAL A 98 -7.60 4.18 3.77
CA VAL A 98 -8.16 4.93 4.90
C VAL A 98 -9.59 4.51 5.21
N ILE A 99 -10.47 4.53 4.20
CA ILE A 99 -11.91 4.27 4.39
C ILE A 99 -12.13 2.87 4.95
N TYR A 100 -11.33 1.89 4.50
CA TYR A 100 -11.46 0.49 4.87
C TYR A 100 -10.41 0.02 5.88
N LEU A 101 -9.67 0.93 6.54
CA LEU A 101 -8.52 0.56 7.37
C LEU A 101 -8.84 -0.50 8.43
N PRO A 102 -9.89 -0.37 9.27
CA PRO A 102 -10.22 -1.39 10.25
C PRO A 102 -10.52 -2.75 9.63
N GLN A 103 -11.20 -2.76 8.48
CA GLN A 103 -11.61 -3.95 7.78
C GLN A 103 -10.43 -4.64 7.09
N LEU A 104 -9.54 -3.88 6.46
CA LEU A 104 -8.31 -4.39 5.84
C LEU A 104 -7.38 -5.02 6.87
N LEU A 105 -7.20 -4.39 8.03
CA LEU A 105 -6.41 -4.98 9.14
C LEU A 105 -7.05 -6.26 9.69
N ARG A 106 -8.38 -6.31 9.74
CA ARG A 106 -9.10 -7.54 10.13
C ARG A 106 -8.92 -8.63 9.09
N LEU A 107 -9.00 -8.29 7.81
CA LEU A 107 -8.80 -9.20 6.69
C LEU A 107 -7.37 -9.75 6.68
N GLU A 108 -6.34 -8.90 6.84
CA GLU A 108 -4.95 -9.33 6.92
C GLU A 108 -4.73 -10.35 8.05
N ARG A 109 -5.22 -10.05 9.27
CA ARG A 109 -5.15 -11.00 10.39
C ARG A 109 -5.91 -12.30 10.14
N TYR A 110 -7.02 -12.22 9.42
CA TYR A 110 -7.80 -13.40 9.04
C TYR A 110 -7.02 -14.26 8.03
N VAL A 111 -6.51 -13.65 6.97
CA VAL A 111 -5.71 -14.30 5.92
C VAL A 111 -4.49 -15.01 6.51
N ARG A 112 -3.75 -14.36 7.42
CA ARG A 112 -2.57 -14.96 8.09
C ARG A 112 -2.91 -16.20 8.94
N LYS A 113 -4.16 -16.37 9.36
CA LYS A 113 -4.62 -17.51 10.18
C LYS A 113 -5.26 -18.64 9.36
N LEU A 114 -5.46 -18.44 8.06
CA LEU A 114 -6.03 -19.48 7.21
C LEU A 114 -4.99 -20.55 6.92
N GLU A 115 -5.31 -21.80 7.25
CA GLU A 115 -4.40 -22.94 7.00
C GLU A 115 -4.00 -23.07 5.52
N ARG A 116 -4.90 -22.75 4.58
CA ARG A 116 -4.60 -22.76 3.13
C ARG A 116 -3.55 -21.72 2.70
N PHE A 117 -3.25 -20.73 3.54
CA PHE A 117 -2.23 -19.71 3.29
C PHE A 117 -0.99 -19.87 4.18
N LYS A 118 -0.88 -21.00 4.89
CA LYS A 118 0.25 -21.29 5.77
C LYS A 118 1.56 -21.33 4.98
N GLY A 119 2.56 -20.60 5.47
CA GLY A 119 3.86 -20.48 4.82
C GLY A 119 3.92 -19.46 3.67
N LYS A 120 2.81 -18.78 3.35
CA LYS A 120 2.78 -17.69 2.36
C LYS A 120 3.03 -16.34 3.03
N GLU A 121 3.80 -15.48 2.39
CA GLU A 121 4.08 -14.11 2.85
C GLU A 121 3.09 -13.15 2.21
N ILE A 122 1.94 -12.94 2.87
CA ILE A 122 0.90 -12.02 2.38
C ILE A 122 0.86 -10.78 3.27
N GLU A 123 1.06 -9.63 2.65
CA GLU A 123 1.23 -8.36 3.34
C GLU A 123 0.42 -7.25 2.67
N PHE A 124 -0.15 -6.37 3.50
CA PHE A 124 -0.97 -5.27 3.05
C PHE A 124 -0.19 -3.97 3.16
N TYR A 125 -0.21 -3.21 2.07
CA TYR A 125 0.50 -1.95 1.95
C TYR A 125 -0.46 -0.84 1.51
N THR A 126 -0.11 0.38 1.85
CA THR A 126 -0.66 1.59 1.22
C THR A 126 0.50 2.48 0.84
N LEU A 127 0.26 3.50 0.01
CA LEU A 127 1.35 4.34 -0.46
C LEU A 127 1.71 5.36 0.62
N ASP A 128 2.96 5.33 1.08
CA ASP A 128 3.49 6.48 1.81
C ASP A 128 3.77 7.60 0.83
N VAL A 129 2.78 8.46 0.63
CA VAL A 129 2.95 9.57 -0.29
C VAL A 129 3.78 10.72 0.37
N LYS A 130 4.14 10.78 1.68
CA LYS A 130 4.34 12.03 2.52
C LYS A 130 5.41 13.07 2.08
N GLY A 131 5.90 13.01 0.83
CA GLY A 131 6.98 13.81 0.24
C GLY A 131 6.65 14.89 -0.82
N GLY A 132 5.47 15.11 -1.43
CA GLY A 132 4.62 14.13 -2.12
C GLY A 132 3.16 13.98 -1.63
N ALA A 133 2.73 14.80 -0.67
CA ALA A 133 2.60 14.34 0.71
C ALA A 133 1.18 14.12 1.33
N PRO A 134 0.83 12.92 1.86
CA PRO A 134 -0.28 12.56 2.70
C PRO A 134 -0.36 13.39 3.95
N VAL A 135 -1.53 13.96 4.08
CA VAL A 135 -1.95 14.79 5.17
C VAL A 135 -2.74 13.92 6.15
N ARG A 136 -2.65 14.20 7.46
CA ARG A 136 -3.29 13.37 8.48
C ARG A 136 -4.81 13.52 8.45
N LEU A 137 -5.62 12.45 8.52
CA LEU A 137 -7.08 12.60 8.38
C LEU A 137 -7.83 13.36 9.47
N VAL A 138 -7.30 13.51 10.68
CA VAL A 138 -7.89 14.41 11.70
C VAL A 138 -7.30 15.81 11.62
N GLU A 139 -6.16 16.01 10.94
CA GLU A 139 -5.78 17.34 10.47
C GLU A 139 -6.52 17.65 9.19
N VAL A 140 -6.89 16.68 8.37
CA VAL A 140 -7.83 16.85 7.26
C VAL A 140 -9.20 17.08 7.86
N ALA A 141 -9.64 16.35 8.88
CA ALA A 141 -10.94 16.54 9.51
C ALA A 141 -10.97 17.77 10.42
N ARG A 142 -9.91 18.11 11.17
CA ARG A 142 -9.79 19.39 11.90
C ARG A 142 -9.57 20.55 10.94
N ARG A 143 -8.75 20.45 9.89
CA ARG A 143 -8.73 21.45 8.81
C ARG A 143 -10.10 21.54 8.14
N LEU A 144 -10.80 20.44 7.89
CA LEU A 144 -12.15 20.44 7.32
C LEU A 144 -13.18 21.06 8.28
N LEU A 145 -13.13 20.73 9.58
CA LEU A 145 -14.00 21.25 10.64
C LEU A 145 -13.73 22.73 10.93
N ASP A 146 -12.46 23.13 11.02
CA ASP A 146 -12.01 24.50 11.25
C ASP A 146 -12.36 25.39 10.04
N GLU A 147 -12.20 24.91 8.80
CA GLU A 147 -12.58 25.66 7.59
C GLU A 147 -14.10 25.80 7.42
N TRP A 148 -14.85 24.76 7.81
CA TRP A 148 -16.31 24.78 7.77
C TRP A 148 -16.91 25.81 8.75
N ARG A 149 -16.32 25.97 9.94
CA ARG A 149 -16.70 27.01 10.93
C ARG A 149 -16.45 28.44 10.42
N ARG A 150 -15.34 28.68 9.71
CA ARG A 150 -14.97 30.01 9.18
C ARG A 150 -15.97 30.58 8.16
N LEU A 151 -16.53 29.74 7.28
CA LEU A 151 -17.49 30.14 6.23
C LEU A 151 -18.87 30.56 6.77
N LYS A 152 -19.23 30.10 7.98
CA LYS A 152 -20.49 30.46 8.65
C LYS A 152 -20.43 31.73 9.50
N GLY A 153 -19.24 32.30 9.70
CA GLY A 153 -19.04 33.52 10.50
C GLY A 153 -18.90 33.31 12.01
N GLU A 154 -18.52 32.11 12.48
CA GLU A 154 -18.32 31.81 13.91
C GLU A 154 -16.82 31.66 14.28
N PRO A 155 -16.37 32.13 15.47
CA PRO A 155 -14.94 32.22 15.81
C PRO A 155 -14.33 30.91 16.38
N ALA A 156 -13.01 30.74 16.27
CA ALA A 156 -12.22 29.66 16.88
C ALA A 156 -11.95 29.94 18.37
N GLY A 157 -12.04 28.90 19.22
CA GLY A 157 -12.17 29.05 20.67
C GLY A 157 -11.00 29.72 21.42
N GLY A 158 -11.34 30.70 22.25
CA GLY A 158 -11.24 30.61 23.71
C GLY A 158 -9.91 30.96 24.38
N ALA A 159 -9.76 32.24 24.77
CA ALA A 159 -9.04 32.64 25.97
C ALA A 159 -9.94 33.64 26.74
N GLU A 160 -10.59 33.17 27.80
CA GLU A 160 -11.19 34.05 28.80
C GLU A 160 -10.13 34.35 29.86
N GLU A 161 -9.60 35.56 29.84
CA GLU A 161 -8.94 36.18 31.00
C GLU A 161 -9.41 37.63 31.10
N GLY A 162 -9.83 38.02 32.30
CA GLY A 162 -9.95 39.42 32.67
C GLY A 162 -11.33 39.87 33.15
N VAL A 163 -11.81 39.30 34.26
CA VAL A 163 -12.71 40.04 35.16
C VAL A 163 -11.88 41.14 35.82
N THR A 164 -12.30 42.40 35.70
CA THR A 164 -12.08 43.40 36.76
C THR A 164 -13.34 44.26 36.92
N PRO A 165 -13.84 44.46 38.16
CA PRO A 165 -15.13 45.08 38.42
C PRO A 165 -15.07 46.61 38.46
N ALA A 166 -16.28 47.18 38.41
CA ALA A 166 -16.60 48.60 38.27
C ALA A 166 -16.12 49.51 39.41
N GLN A 167 -15.89 50.79 39.05
CA GLN A 167 -16.39 51.96 39.77
C GLN A 167 -16.86 53.02 38.78
#